data_AF-I7MH54-F1
#
_entry.id   AF-I7MH54-F1
#
_cell.length_a   1.000
_cell.length_b   1.000
_cell.length_c   1.000
_cell.angle_alpha   90.00
_cell.angle_beta   90.00
_cell.angle_gamma   90.00
#
_symmetry.space_group_name_H-M   'P 1'
#
loop_
_entity.id
_entity.type
_entity.pdbx_description
1 polymer ?
#
loop_
_entity_poly.entity_id
_entity_poly.type
_entity_poly.pdbx_seq_one_letter_code
_entity_poly.pdbx_strand_id
1 'polypeptide(L)'
;MYSKVFCLILAFALLQIAYTADCELCTFSINGKDDKGPCTKCDEGTCTPRKGTIGTSQLACSIKKCQAGQFSQTGYDSDEEGKGCTNCRDGTYSLEGSTECNLIPCGYGYYSETGYYNKNKGFKRELCEKCPVYRTTSKENTIGYQDEEGEDTIHTICDLQLEECPEGTYSGTGYDSDGKGSGCQKCEPGTHSNKGEMGCFLKVCGIGTYSKNGYDNGFIIGKCRKCPLDKSTDKEMTIGDSDKACNLQLKVCPEGTFSTTGYDGNIKGKECMKCRSGTYSELGSKYCLLKPCDYGYYSRTGYFNVQQDFDCTKCPPDKTTREQKTKGEDEKVCDVQRQFCPQDKYSGSGYDSDGKGKGNGCSDCEPGTHSLVGSTRCDIKYCGYGYYNINGYYYISKETECQQCPIGKSTPQENTQGIDDKVCSVQSNKCPEGKWSNTGYDYDGKGKGCEECDGGTYSTEGSTSCDLRPCAQQFYSETGYYNINSKEKCKACPQNTYTNVHINKSLDDSICIPYQSSIFESERYASNSIIIKTTLSFVLLVALF
;
A
#
# COMPACT_ATOMS: atom_id res chain seq x y z
N MET A 1 -23.54 -60.59 98.01
CA MET A 1 -22.99 -61.14 96.75
C MET A 1 -23.97 -61.12 95.55
N TYR A 2 -25.29 -60.93 95.73
CA TYR A 2 -26.26 -61.00 94.61
C TYR A 2 -26.37 -59.75 93.69
N SER A 3 -25.95 -58.57 94.14
CA SER A 3 -26.13 -57.32 93.37
C SER A 3 -25.18 -57.21 92.15
N LYS A 4 -23.96 -57.74 92.22
CA LYS A 4 -22.98 -57.66 91.10
C LYS A 4 -23.32 -58.59 89.93
N VAL A 5 -23.95 -59.74 90.19
CA VAL A 5 -24.34 -60.70 89.14
C VAL A 5 -25.53 -60.17 88.33
N PHE A 6 -26.48 -59.51 88.99
CA PHE A 6 -27.66 -58.96 88.32
C PHE A 6 -27.30 -57.81 87.38
N CYS A 7 -26.39 -56.91 87.77
CA CYS A 7 -25.90 -55.84 86.89
C CYS A 7 -25.16 -56.39 85.66
N LEU A 8 -24.45 -57.52 85.81
CA LEU A 8 -23.71 -58.16 84.71
C LEU A 8 -24.66 -58.82 83.70
N ILE A 9 -25.70 -59.52 84.17
CA ILE A 9 -26.74 -60.09 83.31
C ILE A 9 -27.52 -58.97 82.58
N LEU A 10 -27.87 -57.88 83.28
CA LEU A 10 -28.56 -56.74 82.68
C LEU A 10 -27.68 -56.05 81.63
N ALA A 11 -26.38 -55.88 81.90
CA ALA A 11 -25.42 -55.33 80.95
C ALA A 11 -25.27 -56.20 79.70
N PHE A 12 -25.20 -57.52 79.83
CA PHE A 12 -25.15 -58.44 78.68
C PHE A 12 -26.46 -58.44 77.86
N ALA A 13 -27.61 -58.36 78.52
CA ALA A 13 -28.91 -58.26 77.85
C ALA A 13 -29.05 -56.94 77.07
N LEU A 14 -28.56 -55.83 77.63
CA LEU A 14 -28.53 -54.52 76.96
C LEU A 14 -27.49 -54.48 75.82
N LEU A 15 -26.36 -55.19 75.97
CA LEU A 15 -25.37 -55.33 74.90
C LEU A 15 -25.94 -56.10 73.69
N GLN A 16 -26.67 -57.18 73.93
CA GLN A 16 -27.35 -57.92 72.85
C GLN A 16 -28.34 -57.04 72.07
N ILE A 17 -29.06 -56.13 72.75
CA ILE A 17 -29.98 -55.19 72.09
C ILE A 17 -29.22 -54.11 71.29
N ALA A 18 -28.01 -53.73 71.72
CA ALA A 18 -27.19 -52.72 71.04
C ALA A 18 -26.47 -53.24 69.78
N TYR A 19 -26.27 -54.55 69.65
CA TYR A 19 -25.58 -55.18 68.51
C TYR A 19 -26.52 -55.75 67.44
N THR A 20 -27.83 -55.59 67.58
CA THR A 20 -28.78 -56.04 66.55
C THR A 20 -28.73 -55.06 65.37
N ALA A 21 -28.32 -55.51 64.20
CA ALA A 21 -28.40 -54.74 62.96
C ALA A 21 -29.70 -55.07 62.23
N ASP A 22 -30.24 -54.08 61.52
CA ASP A 22 -31.33 -54.35 60.58
C ASP A 22 -30.78 -55.19 59.43
N CYS A 23 -31.57 -56.15 58.95
CA CYS A 23 -31.22 -56.92 57.77
C CYS A 23 -30.93 -56.00 56.58
N GLU A 24 -29.82 -56.26 55.89
CA GLU A 24 -29.43 -55.49 54.72
C GLU A 24 -30.44 -55.61 53.58
N LEU A 25 -30.39 -54.67 52.63
CA LEU A 25 -31.27 -54.68 51.47
C LEU A 25 -31.14 -56.01 50.69
N CYS A 26 -32.25 -56.53 50.17
CA CYS A 26 -32.35 -57.85 49.53
C CYS A 26 -32.18 -59.04 50.49
N THR A 27 -32.34 -58.81 51.79
CA THR A 27 -32.41 -59.86 52.81
C THR A 27 -33.58 -59.62 53.76
N PHE A 28 -34.11 -60.67 54.37
CA PHE A 28 -35.23 -60.62 55.31
C PHE A 28 -35.04 -61.57 56.51
N SER A 29 -35.71 -61.28 57.62
CA SER A 29 -35.80 -62.19 58.78
C SER A 29 -37.14 -62.03 59.51
N ILE A 30 -37.45 -62.93 60.45
CA ILE A 30 -38.74 -62.94 61.16
C ILE A 30 -39.05 -61.65 61.94
N ASN A 31 -38.04 -60.86 62.26
CA ASN A 31 -38.16 -59.58 62.94
C ASN A 31 -37.39 -58.44 62.26
N GLY A 32 -36.90 -58.69 61.03
CA GLY A 32 -36.14 -57.72 60.25
C GLY A 32 -34.73 -57.45 60.79
N LYS A 33 -34.27 -58.18 61.80
CA LYS A 33 -32.95 -58.04 62.40
C LYS A 33 -32.15 -59.34 62.31
N ASP A 34 -30.84 -59.24 62.47
CA ASP A 34 -29.91 -60.38 62.48
C ASP A 34 -29.76 -61.06 63.86
N ASP A 35 -30.50 -60.58 64.87
CA ASP A 35 -30.41 -61.00 66.27
C ASP A 35 -30.96 -62.41 66.55
N LYS A 36 -31.78 -62.95 65.65
CA LYS A 36 -32.40 -64.28 65.74
C LYS A 36 -31.94 -65.25 64.65
N GLY A 37 -30.78 -64.97 64.04
CA GLY A 37 -30.18 -65.78 62.98
C GLY A 37 -29.81 -64.95 61.75
N PRO A 38 -29.06 -65.52 60.80
CA PRO A 38 -28.67 -64.80 59.60
C PRO A 38 -29.90 -64.41 58.77
N CYS A 39 -29.91 -63.19 58.25
CA CYS A 39 -30.94 -62.75 57.32
C CYS A 39 -30.93 -63.64 56.06
N THR A 40 -32.11 -64.06 55.63
CA THR A 40 -32.29 -64.88 54.43
C THR A 40 -32.20 -64.01 53.19
N LYS A 41 -31.39 -64.39 52.21
CA LYS A 41 -31.23 -63.66 50.95
C LYS A 41 -32.42 -63.91 50.02
N CYS A 42 -32.83 -62.86 49.30
CA CYS A 42 -33.82 -62.99 48.24
C CYS A 42 -33.32 -63.84 47.07
N ASP A 43 -34.25 -64.50 46.39
CA ASP A 43 -33.98 -65.24 45.16
C ASP A 43 -33.52 -64.29 44.03
N GLU A 44 -32.76 -64.82 43.07
CA GLU A 44 -32.19 -64.02 41.98
C GLU A 44 -33.30 -63.28 41.20
N GLY A 45 -33.06 -61.98 40.93
CA GLY A 45 -34.01 -61.11 40.25
C GLY A 45 -35.01 -60.40 41.17
N THR A 46 -35.09 -60.79 42.45
CA THR A 46 -35.94 -60.15 43.47
C THR A 46 -35.13 -59.52 44.60
N CYS A 47 -35.72 -58.58 45.32
CA CYS A 47 -35.12 -57.92 46.46
C CYS A 47 -36.20 -57.47 47.45
N THR A 48 -35.80 -57.13 48.68
CA THR A 48 -36.69 -56.55 49.69
C THR A 48 -36.83 -55.03 49.47
N PRO A 49 -37.99 -54.43 49.75
CA PRO A 49 -38.24 -53.01 49.46
C PRO A 49 -37.38 -52.06 50.31
N ARG A 50 -36.88 -52.50 51.46
CA ARG A 50 -36.02 -51.72 52.36
C ARG A 50 -35.17 -52.60 53.27
N LYS A 51 -34.17 -52.00 53.92
CA LYS A 51 -33.47 -52.62 55.06
C LYS A 51 -34.47 -52.93 56.19
N GLY A 52 -34.18 -53.96 56.98
CA GLY A 52 -35.01 -54.35 58.11
C GLY A 52 -36.33 -55.04 57.72
N THR A 53 -36.40 -55.63 56.52
CA THR A 53 -37.64 -56.24 56.03
C THR A 53 -37.99 -57.49 56.84
N ILE A 54 -39.20 -57.47 57.41
CA ILE A 54 -39.76 -58.56 58.21
C ILE A 54 -40.40 -59.59 57.27
N GLY A 55 -39.99 -60.85 57.35
CA GLY A 55 -40.50 -61.92 56.52
C GLY A 55 -40.09 -63.31 56.99
N THR A 56 -40.84 -64.33 56.60
CA THR A 56 -40.52 -65.74 56.85
C THR A 56 -40.39 -66.56 55.56
N SER A 57 -40.54 -65.93 54.39
CA SER A 57 -40.41 -66.56 53.07
C SER A 57 -40.03 -65.53 52.00
N GLN A 58 -39.73 -66.03 50.79
CA GLN A 58 -39.41 -65.21 49.60
C GLN A 58 -40.54 -64.23 49.20
N LEU A 59 -41.74 -64.33 49.78
CA LEU A 59 -42.80 -63.33 49.60
C LEU A 59 -42.40 -61.95 50.15
N ALA A 60 -41.40 -61.88 51.04
CA ALA A 60 -40.83 -60.63 51.53
C ALA A 60 -39.98 -59.90 50.47
N CYS A 61 -39.63 -60.57 49.37
CA CYS A 61 -38.82 -60.06 48.26
C CYS A 61 -39.73 -59.60 47.11
N SER A 62 -40.42 -58.48 47.31
CA SER A 62 -41.47 -58.00 46.42
C SER A 62 -40.98 -57.14 45.24
N ILE A 63 -39.78 -56.55 45.33
CA ILE A 63 -39.25 -55.67 44.28
C ILE A 63 -38.39 -56.42 43.26
N LYS A 64 -38.41 -55.98 42.01
CA LYS A 64 -37.69 -56.60 40.88
C LYS A 64 -36.51 -55.75 40.43
N LYS A 65 -35.56 -56.36 39.70
CA LYS A 65 -34.49 -55.62 39.02
C LYS A 65 -35.06 -54.57 38.07
N CYS A 66 -34.37 -53.43 37.97
CA CYS A 66 -34.64 -52.48 36.90
C CYS A 66 -34.42 -53.16 35.55
N GLN A 67 -35.35 -52.93 34.62
CA GLN A 67 -35.25 -53.48 33.26
C GLN A 67 -34.04 -52.89 32.52
N ALA A 68 -33.51 -53.61 31.55
CA ALA A 68 -32.38 -53.13 30.75
C ALA A 68 -32.72 -51.79 30.07
N GLY A 69 -31.76 -50.87 30.05
CA GLY A 69 -31.97 -49.46 29.67
C GLY A 69 -32.48 -48.56 30.80
N GLN A 70 -32.67 -49.10 32.01
CA GLN A 70 -32.97 -48.35 33.23
C GLN A 70 -31.97 -48.67 34.35
N PHE A 71 -31.83 -47.77 35.31
CA PHE A 71 -30.96 -47.95 36.48
C PHE A 71 -31.61 -47.38 37.74
N SER A 72 -31.17 -47.85 38.91
CA SER A 72 -31.48 -47.23 40.20
C SER A 72 -30.24 -47.26 41.09
N GLN A 73 -30.26 -46.59 42.24
CA GLN A 73 -29.11 -46.62 43.16
C GLN A 73 -28.76 -48.05 43.63
N THR A 74 -29.73 -48.96 43.65
CA THR A 74 -29.59 -50.33 44.14
C THR A 74 -29.65 -51.37 43.03
N GLY A 75 -30.05 -50.99 41.82
CA GLY A 75 -30.32 -51.89 40.70
C GLY A 75 -31.73 -52.50 40.73
N TYR A 76 -32.52 -52.22 41.77
CA TYR A 76 -33.89 -52.72 41.92
C TYR A 76 -34.89 -51.56 41.98
N ASP A 77 -36.12 -51.85 41.56
CA ASP A 77 -37.23 -50.90 41.55
C ASP A 77 -37.79 -50.70 42.96
N SER A 78 -37.40 -49.61 43.62
CA SER A 78 -37.63 -49.42 45.05
C SER A 78 -39.06 -49.04 45.45
N ASP A 79 -39.97 -48.82 44.51
CA ASP A 79 -41.33 -48.36 44.81
C ASP A 79 -42.45 -49.27 44.31
N GLU A 80 -42.13 -50.47 43.80
CA GLU A 80 -43.08 -51.47 43.28
C GLU A 80 -44.00 -50.97 42.13
N GLU A 81 -43.87 -49.71 41.71
CA GLU A 81 -44.70 -49.04 40.70
C GLU A 81 -43.91 -48.71 39.41
N GLY A 82 -42.64 -49.12 39.29
CA GLY A 82 -41.80 -48.85 38.12
C GLY A 82 -41.17 -47.46 38.09
N LYS A 83 -41.34 -46.65 39.14
CA LYS A 83 -40.81 -45.27 39.21
C LYS A 83 -39.48 -45.19 39.96
N GLY A 84 -39.07 -46.27 40.62
CA GLY A 84 -37.77 -46.40 41.29
C GLY A 84 -36.60 -46.59 40.31
N CYS A 85 -36.90 -46.89 39.05
CA CYS A 85 -35.93 -47.02 37.97
C CYS A 85 -35.95 -45.80 37.04
N THR A 86 -34.77 -45.23 36.79
CA THR A 86 -34.58 -44.09 35.90
C THR A 86 -34.09 -44.59 34.54
N ASN A 87 -34.69 -44.11 33.45
CA ASN A 87 -34.22 -44.41 32.10
C ASN A 87 -32.80 -43.88 31.87
N CYS A 88 -31.98 -44.63 31.16
CA CYS A 88 -30.72 -44.13 30.64
C CYS A 88 -30.96 -42.96 29.68
N ARG A 89 -30.01 -42.02 29.64
CA ARG A 89 -30.04 -40.93 28.66
C ARG A 89 -29.71 -41.47 27.27
N ASP A 90 -30.19 -40.78 26.24
CA ASP A 90 -29.86 -41.09 24.85
C ASP A 90 -28.35 -41.29 24.65
N GLY A 91 -27.99 -42.36 23.94
CA GLY A 91 -26.60 -42.77 23.72
C GLY A 91 -25.95 -43.56 24.86
N THR A 92 -26.66 -43.82 25.96
CA THR A 92 -26.21 -44.69 27.05
C THR A 92 -27.19 -45.81 27.34
N TYR A 93 -26.70 -46.91 27.90
CA TYR A 93 -27.44 -48.12 28.17
C TYR A 93 -27.00 -48.73 29.52
N SER A 94 -27.83 -49.62 30.04
CA SER A 94 -27.59 -50.38 31.26
C SER A 94 -28.11 -51.81 31.07
N LEU A 95 -27.42 -52.79 31.63
CA LEU A 95 -27.95 -54.15 31.69
C LEU A 95 -29.02 -54.23 32.79
N GLU A 96 -29.83 -55.28 32.76
CA GLU A 96 -30.82 -55.53 33.79
C GLU A 96 -30.19 -55.55 35.19
N GLY A 97 -30.77 -54.81 36.14
CA GLY A 97 -30.26 -54.73 37.51
C GLY A 97 -29.05 -53.81 37.72
N SER A 98 -28.66 -53.01 36.73
CA SER A 98 -27.51 -52.11 36.85
C SER A 98 -27.78 -50.92 37.75
N THR A 99 -26.73 -50.43 38.42
CA THR A 99 -26.78 -49.23 39.25
C THR A 99 -26.41 -47.94 38.52
N GLU A 100 -26.01 -48.03 37.25
CA GLU A 100 -25.62 -46.89 36.42
C GLU A 100 -25.78 -47.16 34.92
N CYS A 101 -25.82 -46.09 34.12
CA CYS A 101 -25.83 -46.12 32.64
C CYS A 101 -24.44 -45.81 32.09
N ASN A 102 -23.55 -46.80 32.14
CA ASN A 102 -22.16 -46.71 31.72
C ASN A 102 -21.87 -47.41 30.38
N LEU A 103 -22.84 -48.14 29.82
CA LEU A 103 -22.69 -48.83 28.55
C LEU A 103 -23.02 -47.88 27.40
N ILE A 104 -22.20 -47.89 26.36
CA ILE A 104 -22.42 -47.13 25.12
C ILE A 104 -22.37 -48.13 23.97
N PRO A 105 -23.30 -48.09 23.00
CA PRO A 105 -23.23 -48.95 21.82
C PRO A 105 -21.86 -48.83 21.14
N CYS A 106 -21.33 -49.94 20.64
CA CYS A 106 -20.09 -49.90 19.87
C CYS A 106 -20.24 -49.02 18.61
N GLY A 107 -21.44 -48.82 18.09
CA GLY A 107 -21.74 -48.02 16.91
C GLY A 107 -21.46 -48.79 15.61
N TYR A 108 -21.97 -48.28 14.49
CA TYR A 108 -21.78 -48.89 13.18
C TYR A 108 -20.29 -49.15 12.86
N GLY A 109 -20.02 -50.34 12.33
CA GLY A 109 -18.68 -50.79 11.93
C GLY A 109 -17.82 -51.29 13.08
N TYR A 110 -18.40 -51.46 14.27
CA TYR A 110 -17.75 -52.02 15.44
C TYR A 110 -18.69 -53.01 16.14
N TYR A 111 -18.11 -54.01 16.80
CA TYR A 111 -18.85 -55.05 17.52
C TYR A 111 -18.14 -55.43 18.83
N SER A 112 -18.86 -56.06 19.75
CA SER A 112 -18.29 -56.67 20.96
C SER A 112 -19.16 -57.82 21.43
N GLU A 113 -18.71 -58.59 22.41
CA GLU A 113 -19.50 -59.71 22.97
C GLU A 113 -20.88 -59.30 23.50
N THR A 114 -21.05 -58.03 23.87
CA THR A 114 -22.33 -57.50 24.37
C THR A 114 -22.97 -56.50 23.44
N GLY A 115 -22.29 -56.06 22.38
CA GLY A 115 -22.69 -54.95 21.50
C GLY A 115 -22.48 -53.56 22.12
N TYR A 116 -22.02 -53.49 23.36
CA TYR A 116 -21.72 -52.26 24.07
C TYR A 116 -20.29 -52.28 24.62
N TYR A 117 -19.75 -51.10 24.91
CA TYR A 117 -18.55 -50.95 25.73
C TYR A 117 -18.86 -50.13 26.98
N ASN A 118 -18.14 -50.43 28.06
CA ASN A 118 -18.27 -49.68 29.30
C ASN A 118 -17.33 -48.48 29.28
N LYS A 119 -17.89 -47.26 29.26
CA LYS A 119 -17.14 -46.00 29.19
C LYS A 119 -16.21 -45.77 30.40
N ASN A 120 -16.46 -46.43 31.53
CA ASN A 120 -15.63 -46.34 32.73
C ASN A 120 -14.41 -47.28 32.68
N LYS A 121 -14.42 -48.29 31.78
CA LYS A 121 -13.34 -49.28 31.66
C LYS A 121 -12.31 -48.96 30.57
N GLY A 122 -12.64 -48.08 29.63
CA GLY A 122 -11.77 -47.74 28.51
C GLY A 122 -12.53 -47.05 27.38
N PHE A 123 -11.83 -46.81 26.28
CA PHE A 123 -12.41 -46.17 25.10
C PHE A 123 -12.97 -47.19 24.11
N LYS A 124 -13.90 -46.77 23.24
CA LYS A 124 -14.52 -47.59 22.19
C LYS A 124 -13.53 -48.46 21.41
N ARG A 125 -12.36 -47.91 21.03
CA ARG A 125 -11.38 -48.62 20.20
C ARG A 125 -10.61 -49.73 20.93
N GLU A 126 -10.67 -49.75 22.26
CA GLU A 126 -9.99 -50.76 23.09
C GLU A 126 -10.93 -51.91 23.45
N LEU A 127 -12.24 -51.64 23.48
CA LEU A 127 -13.26 -52.55 24.00
C LEU A 127 -14.26 -53.03 22.94
N CYS A 128 -14.22 -52.45 21.73
CA CYS A 128 -14.98 -52.91 20.58
C CYS A 128 -14.01 -53.26 19.45
N GLU A 129 -14.26 -54.40 18.81
CA GLU A 129 -13.57 -54.84 17.60
C GLU A 129 -14.07 -54.05 16.40
N LYS A 130 -13.20 -53.81 15.42
CA LYS A 130 -13.50 -53.01 14.22
C LYS A 130 -13.76 -53.92 13.02
N CYS A 131 -14.81 -53.64 12.26
CA CYS A 131 -15.05 -54.31 10.98
C CYS A 131 -13.93 -53.99 9.94
N PRO A 132 -13.70 -54.90 8.97
CA PRO A 132 -12.85 -54.63 7.81
C PRO A 132 -13.30 -53.37 7.04
N VAL A 133 -12.36 -52.73 6.35
CA VAL A 133 -12.55 -51.39 5.74
C VAL A 133 -13.72 -51.31 4.74
N TYR A 134 -14.07 -52.43 4.10
CA TYR A 134 -15.12 -52.55 3.08
C TYR A 134 -16.46 -53.08 3.63
N ARG A 135 -16.59 -53.24 4.95
CA ARG A 135 -17.79 -53.79 5.61
C ARG A 135 -18.16 -53.01 6.86
N THR A 136 -19.43 -53.07 7.21
CA THR A 136 -19.97 -52.51 8.45
C THR A 136 -21.02 -53.44 9.04
N THR A 137 -21.46 -53.13 10.24
CA THR A 137 -22.54 -53.82 10.93
C THR A 137 -23.89 -53.23 10.50
N SER A 138 -24.96 -54.03 10.46
CA SER A 138 -26.31 -53.52 10.20
C SER A 138 -26.95 -52.77 11.38
N LYS A 139 -26.37 -52.85 12.59
CA LYS A 139 -26.83 -52.18 13.83
C LYS A 139 -25.67 -51.59 14.63
N GLU A 140 -25.98 -50.63 15.51
CA GLU A 140 -24.98 -49.99 16.38
C GLU A 140 -24.55 -50.85 17.58
N ASN A 141 -25.42 -51.75 18.05
CA ASN A 141 -25.16 -52.62 19.19
C ASN A 141 -24.96 -54.07 18.74
N THR A 142 -24.14 -54.28 17.72
CA THR A 142 -23.90 -55.61 17.16
C THR A 142 -23.09 -56.48 18.12
N ILE A 143 -23.68 -57.62 18.49
CA ILE A 143 -23.04 -58.64 19.31
C ILE A 143 -22.22 -59.55 18.41
N GLY A 144 -20.95 -59.77 18.77
CA GLY A 144 -20.06 -60.67 18.05
C GLY A 144 -18.77 -60.95 18.82
N TYR A 145 -18.14 -62.07 18.50
CA TYR A 145 -16.83 -62.45 19.02
C TYR A 145 -16.03 -63.03 17.85
N GLN A 146 -14.73 -62.75 17.81
CA GLN A 146 -13.83 -63.29 16.80
C GLN A 146 -13.22 -64.58 17.35
N ASP A 147 -13.64 -65.73 16.81
CA ASP A 147 -13.00 -67.00 17.12
C ASP A 147 -11.65 -67.13 16.40
N GLU A 148 -10.78 -68.01 16.90
CA GLU A 148 -9.42 -68.23 16.38
C GLU A 148 -9.40 -68.75 14.92
N GLU A 149 -10.57 -69.11 14.35
CA GLU A 149 -10.76 -69.54 12.95
C GLU A 149 -11.17 -68.39 11.99
N GLY A 150 -11.27 -67.15 12.49
CA GLY A 150 -10.72 -65.93 11.88
C GLY A 150 -11.41 -65.26 10.67
N GLU A 151 -12.03 -65.97 9.73
CA GLU A 151 -12.46 -65.35 8.45
C GLU A 151 -13.98 -65.45 8.17
N ASP A 152 -14.62 -66.58 8.51
CA ASP A 152 -16.05 -66.82 8.19
C ASP A 152 -17.02 -66.17 9.21
N THR A 153 -16.60 -66.01 10.47
CA THR A 153 -17.40 -65.36 11.53
C THR A 153 -17.49 -63.85 11.35
N ILE A 154 -16.45 -63.18 10.83
CA ILE A 154 -16.46 -61.75 10.50
C ILE A 154 -17.49 -61.42 9.42
N HIS A 155 -17.67 -62.31 8.43
CA HIS A 155 -18.64 -62.09 7.36
C HIS A 155 -20.10 -62.10 7.84
N THR A 156 -20.36 -62.80 8.95
CA THR A 156 -21.68 -62.88 9.59
C THR A 156 -21.93 -61.70 10.53
N ILE A 157 -20.89 -61.17 11.18
CA ILE A 157 -21.00 -60.04 12.12
C ILE A 157 -20.99 -58.68 11.36
N CYS A 158 -20.09 -58.51 10.39
CA CYS A 158 -20.01 -57.36 9.50
C CYS A 158 -20.71 -57.70 8.18
N ASP A 159 -22.03 -57.82 8.28
CA ASP A 159 -22.97 -58.34 7.28
C ASP A 159 -23.24 -57.37 6.13
N LEU A 160 -22.99 -56.08 6.32
CA LEU A 160 -23.24 -55.05 5.32
C LEU A 160 -21.96 -54.71 4.55
N GLN A 161 -21.95 -55.02 3.24
CA GLN A 161 -20.89 -54.60 2.33
C GLN A 161 -21.05 -53.11 2.01
N LEU A 162 -19.97 -52.34 2.17
CA LEU A 162 -19.96 -50.91 1.82
C LEU A 162 -19.68 -50.74 0.32
N GLU A 163 -20.38 -49.77 -0.28
CA GLU A 163 -20.08 -49.36 -1.65
C GLU A 163 -18.87 -48.41 -1.66
N GLU A 164 -18.06 -48.52 -2.70
CA GLU A 164 -16.98 -47.56 -2.97
C GLU A 164 -17.58 -46.17 -3.19
N CYS A 165 -16.90 -45.14 -2.70
CA CYS A 165 -17.31 -43.78 -2.99
C CYS A 165 -17.30 -43.54 -4.52
N PRO A 166 -18.37 -42.95 -5.07
CA PRO A 166 -18.45 -42.67 -6.50
C PRO A 166 -17.38 -41.67 -6.94
N GLU A 167 -17.06 -41.69 -8.23
CA GLU A 167 -16.13 -40.76 -8.85
C GLU A 167 -16.49 -39.29 -8.53
N GLY A 168 -15.47 -38.48 -8.19
CA GLY A 168 -15.64 -37.11 -7.72
C GLY A 168 -16.02 -36.97 -6.23
N THR A 169 -16.06 -38.08 -5.49
CA THR A 169 -16.22 -38.10 -4.03
C THR A 169 -15.16 -38.98 -3.35
N TYR A 170 -14.95 -38.79 -2.05
CA TYR A 170 -13.95 -39.51 -1.27
C TYR A 170 -14.41 -39.73 0.17
N SER A 171 -13.77 -40.66 0.87
CA SER A 171 -13.90 -40.81 2.33
C SER A 171 -12.55 -41.17 2.92
N GLY A 172 -12.40 -41.13 4.26
CA GLY A 172 -11.17 -41.55 4.91
C GLY A 172 -10.78 -43.02 4.67
N THR A 173 -11.65 -43.82 4.04
CA THR A 173 -11.41 -45.23 3.70
C THR A 173 -11.58 -45.55 2.21
N GLY A 174 -12.12 -44.62 1.41
CA GLY A 174 -12.53 -44.86 0.03
C GLY A 174 -13.91 -45.52 -0.13
N TYR A 175 -14.53 -45.93 0.98
CA TYR A 175 -15.85 -46.55 1.03
C TYR A 175 -16.84 -45.66 1.77
N ASP A 176 -18.11 -45.78 1.39
CA ASP A 176 -19.21 -45.08 2.03
C ASP A 176 -19.43 -45.59 3.46
N SER A 177 -19.05 -44.79 4.46
CA SER A 177 -18.91 -45.25 5.84
C SER A 177 -20.21 -45.68 6.54
N ASP A 178 -21.38 -45.32 6.00
CA ASP A 178 -22.68 -45.65 6.58
C ASP A 178 -23.54 -46.58 5.71
N GLY A 179 -23.05 -46.99 4.54
CA GLY A 179 -23.75 -47.84 3.58
C GLY A 179 -25.06 -47.22 3.05
N LYS A 180 -25.25 -45.90 3.22
CA LYS A 180 -26.47 -45.15 2.85
C LYS A 180 -26.18 -44.00 1.88
N GLY A 181 -24.96 -43.89 1.40
CA GLY A 181 -24.46 -42.93 0.43
C GLY A 181 -24.01 -41.59 1.02
N SER A 182 -24.01 -41.43 2.36
CA SER A 182 -23.74 -40.13 2.99
C SER A 182 -22.33 -40.00 3.60
N GLY A 183 -21.58 -41.11 3.65
CA GLY A 183 -20.20 -41.17 4.12
C GLY A 183 -19.15 -40.65 3.13
N CYS A 184 -19.53 -40.33 1.90
CA CYS A 184 -18.64 -39.80 0.86
C CYS A 184 -18.74 -38.28 0.76
N GLN A 185 -17.60 -37.60 0.90
CA GLN A 185 -17.45 -36.15 0.75
C GLN A 185 -17.18 -35.80 -0.71
N LYS A 186 -17.81 -34.74 -1.22
CA LYS A 186 -17.53 -34.24 -2.58
C LYS A 186 -16.16 -33.58 -2.64
N CYS A 187 -15.46 -33.76 -3.76
CA CYS A 187 -14.23 -33.02 -4.03
C CYS A 187 -14.49 -31.52 -4.14
N GLU A 188 -13.54 -30.72 -3.67
CA GLU A 188 -13.59 -29.26 -3.83
C GLU A 188 -13.43 -28.88 -5.31
N PRO A 189 -14.00 -27.74 -5.75
CA PRO A 189 -13.85 -27.26 -7.12
C PRO A 189 -12.39 -27.23 -7.59
N GLY A 190 -12.13 -27.82 -8.75
CA GLY A 190 -10.78 -27.93 -9.34
C GLY A 190 -9.99 -29.17 -8.91
N THR A 191 -10.54 -29.99 -8.02
CA THR A 191 -10.00 -31.30 -7.61
C THR A 191 -10.98 -32.43 -7.92
N HIS A 192 -10.47 -33.65 -8.00
CA HIS A 192 -11.22 -34.83 -8.39
C HIS A 192 -10.62 -36.10 -7.77
N SER A 193 -11.40 -37.17 -7.73
CA SER A 193 -11.03 -38.49 -7.22
C SER A 193 -11.54 -39.57 -8.17
N ASN A 194 -10.79 -40.67 -8.32
CA ASN A 194 -11.35 -41.86 -8.94
C ASN A 194 -12.32 -42.54 -7.97
N LYS A 195 -13.12 -43.48 -8.47
CA LYS A 195 -13.97 -44.33 -7.64
C LYS A 195 -13.12 -45.06 -6.58
N GLY A 196 -13.58 -45.06 -5.33
CA GLY A 196 -12.92 -45.78 -4.23
C GLY A 196 -11.71 -45.08 -3.60
N GLU A 197 -11.42 -43.82 -3.97
CA GLU A 197 -10.24 -43.11 -3.47
C GLU A 197 -10.45 -42.50 -2.09
N MET A 198 -9.34 -42.43 -1.33
CA MET A 198 -9.33 -41.86 0.02
C MET A 198 -9.22 -40.33 0.06
N GLY A 199 -9.10 -39.68 -1.11
CA GLY A 199 -8.94 -38.24 -1.23
C GLY A 199 -9.00 -37.74 -2.68
N CYS A 200 -9.08 -36.42 -2.83
CA CYS A 200 -9.15 -35.75 -4.13
C CYS A 200 -7.76 -35.32 -4.61
N PHE A 201 -7.00 -36.27 -5.15
CA PHE A 201 -5.61 -36.04 -5.57
C PHE A 201 -5.47 -35.60 -7.03
N LEU A 202 -6.53 -35.71 -7.83
CA LEU A 202 -6.51 -35.37 -9.24
C LEU A 202 -6.86 -33.89 -9.40
N LYS A 203 -5.98 -33.12 -10.06
CA LYS A 203 -6.25 -31.71 -10.35
C LYS A 203 -6.81 -31.56 -11.76
N VAL A 204 -7.84 -30.76 -11.96
CA VAL A 204 -8.41 -30.56 -13.31
C VAL A 204 -7.37 -29.89 -14.22
N CYS A 205 -7.18 -30.42 -15.43
CA CYS A 205 -6.42 -29.71 -16.46
C CYS A 205 -7.19 -28.47 -16.89
N GLY A 206 -6.63 -27.29 -16.63
CA GLY A 206 -7.24 -26.01 -17.01
C GLY A 206 -7.26 -25.81 -18.53
N ILE A 207 -7.99 -24.78 -18.96
CA ILE A 207 -8.04 -24.34 -20.36
C ILE A 207 -6.60 -24.16 -20.92
N GLY A 208 -6.40 -24.59 -22.17
CA GLY A 208 -5.09 -24.58 -22.84
C GLY A 208 -4.16 -25.72 -22.43
N THR A 209 -4.67 -26.69 -21.67
CA THR A 209 -3.95 -27.91 -21.30
C THR A 209 -4.82 -29.15 -21.48
N TYR A 210 -4.19 -30.30 -21.69
CA TYR A 210 -4.86 -31.58 -21.89
C TYR A 210 -4.08 -32.73 -21.24
N SER A 211 -4.76 -33.83 -20.91
CA SER A 211 -4.11 -35.09 -20.51
C SER A 211 -4.97 -36.27 -20.93
N LYS A 212 -4.44 -37.50 -20.83
CA LYS A 212 -5.16 -38.71 -21.25
C LYS A 212 -6.51 -38.88 -20.57
N ASN A 213 -6.67 -38.35 -19.36
CA ASN A 213 -7.88 -38.48 -18.56
C ASN A 213 -8.48 -37.12 -18.16
N GLY A 214 -7.93 -35.99 -18.66
CA GLY A 214 -8.40 -34.64 -18.32
C GLY A 214 -7.94 -34.09 -16.96
N TYR A 215 -7.18 -34.87 -16.20
CA TYR A 215 -6.64 -34.49 -14.88
C TYR A 215 -5.12 -34.57 -14.81
N ASP A 216 -4.52 -33.81 -13.88
CA ASP A 216 -3.14 -33.89 -13.41
C ASP A 216 -3.05 -34.78 -12.16
N ASN A 217 -2.25 -35.83 -12.21
CA ASN A 217 -1.96 -36.67 -11.04
C ASN A 217 -0.47 -36.68 -10.67
N GLY A 218 0.33 -35.78 -11.23
CA GLY A 218 1.78 -35.67 -10.96
C GLY A 218 2.66 -36.72 -11.67
N PHE A 219 2.09 -37.79 -12.22
CA PHE A 219 2.83 -38.80 -12.99
C PHE A 219 2.89 -38.43 -14.48
N ILE A 220 3.94 -38.85 -15.19
CA ILE A 220 4.19 -38.49 -16.60
C ILE A 220 2.98 -38.78 -17.52
N ILE A 221 2.25 -39.87 -17.27
CA ILE A 221 1.11 -40.31 -18.08
C ILE A 221 -0.15 -39.47 -17.79
N GLY A 222 -0.28 -38.99 -16.56
CA GLY A 222 -1.42 -38.18 -16.11
C GLY A 222 -1.05 -36.73 -15.86
N LYS A 223 0.04 -36.20 -16.42
CA LYS A 223 0.42 -34.78 -16.29
C LYS A 223 -0.29 -33.94 -17.35
N CYS A 224 -0.82 -32.77 -16.98
CA CYS A 224 -1.40 -31.86 -17.97
C CYS A 224 -0.32 -31.30 -18.91
N ARG A 225 -0.50 -31.53 -20.20
CA ARG A 225 0.35 -31.04 -21.29
C ARG A 225 -0.20 -29.72 -21.79
N LYS A 226 0.68 -28.77 -22.10
CA LYS A 226 0.29 -27.46 -22.65
C LYS A 226 0.04 -27.59 -24.15
N CYS A 227 -0.98 -26.89 -24.62
CA CYS A 227 -1.20 -26.71 -26.05
C CYS A 227 -0.04 -25.93 -26.72
N PRO A 228 0.15 -26.11 -28.05
CA PRO A 228 0.98 -25.22 -28.85
C PRO A 228 0.57 -23.75 -28.70
N LEU A 229 1.50 -22.82 -28.93
CA LEU A 229 1.29 -21.40 -28.62
C LEU A 229 0.13 -20.74 -29.38
N ASP A 230 -0.18 -21.23 -30.59
CA ASP A 230 -1.22 -20.73 -31.47
C ASP A 230 -2.57 -21.46 -31.28
N LYS A 231 -2.63 -22.42 -30.36
CA LYS A 231 -3.81 -23.26 -30.12
C LYS A 231 -4.17 -23.34 -28.64
N SER A 232 -5.40 -23.73 -28.37
CA SER A 232 -5.88 -23.97 -27.02
C SER A 232 -6.97 -25.04 -27.02
N THR A 233 -7.40 -25.41 -25.82
CA THR A 233 -8.64 -26.15 -25.61
C THR A 233 -9.77 -25.16 -25.35
N ASP A 234 -11.01 -25.48 -25.70
CA ASP A 234 -12.17 -24.62 -25.47
C ASP A 234 -12.75 -24.74 -24.05
N LYS A 235 -12.38 -25.80 -23.32
CA LYS A 235 -12.84 -26.07 -21.95
C LYS A 235 -11.75 -26.68 -21.06
N GLU A 236 -12.01 -26.68 -19.77
CA GLU A 236 -11.26 -27.45 -18.78
C GLU A 236 -11.52 -28.96 -18.94
N MET A 237 -10.68 -29.79 -18.30
CA MET A 237 -10.79 -31.25 -18.33
C MET A 237 -10.75 -31.82 -19.75
N THR A 238 -9.92 -31.24 -20.62
CA THR A 238 -9.80 -31.75 -21.99
C THR A 238 -9.01 -33.05 -22.02
N ILE A 239 -9.66 -34.09 -22.55
CA ILE A 239 -9.13 -35.44 -22.69
C ILE A 239 -8.40 -35.57 -24.03
N GLY A 240 -7.14 -36.00 -24.01
CA GLY A 240 -6.36 -36.27 -25.20
C GLY A 240 -4.94 -36.74 -24.94
N ASP A 241 -4.30 -37.31 -25.96
CA ASP A 241 -2.94 -37.87 -25.90
C ASP A 241 -1.92 -37.08 -26.75
N SER A 242 -2.39 -36.10 -27.51
CA SER A 242 -1.61 -35.29 -28.45
C SER A 242 -2.22 -33.89 -28.64
N ASP A 243 -1.48 -33.00 -29.30
CA ASP A 243 -1.88 -31.61 -29.57
C ASP A 243 -3.15 -31.48 -30.44
N LYS A 244 -3.66 -32.60 -30.97
CA LYS A 244 -4.97 -32.65 -31.64
C LYS A 244 -6.12 -32.31 -30.68
N ALA A 245 -5.93 -32.48 -29.38
CA ALA A 245 -6.90 -32.05 -28.35
C ALA A 245 -7.06 -30.52 -28.30
N CYS A 246 -6.07 -29.77 -28.80
CA CYS A 246 -6.09 -28.31 -28.88
C CYS A 246 -6.76 -27.86 -30.18
N ASN A 247 -8.09 -27.96 -30.21
CA ASN A 247 -8.92 -27.69 -31.38
C ASN A 247 -9.22 -26.20 -31.62
N LEU A 248 -8.99 -25.34 -30.63
CA LEU A 248 -9.25 -23.91 -30.73
C LEU A 248 -8.03 -23.18 -31.28
N GLN A 249 -8.16 -22.56 -32.46
CA GLN A 249 -7.11 -21.69 -33.01
C GLN A 249 -7.20 -20.31 -32.34
N LEU A 250 -6.10 -19.86 -31.74
CA LEU A 250 -6.02 -18.54 -31.12
C LEU A 250 -5.75 -17.47 -32.19
N LYS A 251 -6.32 -16.28 -32.00
CA LYS A 251 -6.10 -15.14 -32.89
C LYS A 251 -4.77 -14.48 -32.56
N VAL A 252 -4.03 -14.06 -33.58
CA VAL A 252 -2.80 -13.27 -33.40
C VAL A 252 -3.19 -11.89 -32.84
N CYS A 253 -2.40 -11.37 -31.89
CA CYS A 253 -2.66 -10.03 -31.35
C CYS A 253 -2.55 -8.96 -32.44
N PRO A 254 -3.56 -8.08 -32.61
CA PRO A 254 -3.50 -7.00 -33.58
C PRO A 254 -2.41 -5.98 -33.24
N GLU A 255 -2.03 -5.17 -34.22
CA GLU A 255 -1.08 -4.08 -34.02
C GLU A 255 -1.50 -3.12 -32.90
N GLY A 256 -0.52 -2.59 -32.16
CA GLY A 256 -0.74 -1.77 -30.98
C GLY A 256 -1.23 -2.55 -29.75
N THR A 257 -1.29 -3.88 -29.83
CA THR A 257 -1.55 -4.76 -28.68
C THR A 257 -0.46 -5.84 -28.55
N PHE A 258 -0.34 -6.43 -27.36
CA PHE A 258 0.66 -7.45 -27.05
C PHE A 258 0.12 -8.48 -26.07
N SER A 259 0.69 -9.67 -26.07
CA SER A 259 0.50 -10.67 -25.01
C SER A 259 1.80 -11.43 -24.78
N THR A 260 1.91 -12.18 -23.69
CA THR A 260 3.14 -12.97 -23.43
C THR A 260 3.46 -14.01 -24.51
N THR A 261 2.45 -14.42 -25.30
CA THR A 261 2.60 -15.39 -26.38
C THR A 261 2.56 -14.75 -27.78
N GLY A 262 2.01 -13.54 -27.92
CA GLY A 262 1.70 -12.92 -29.21
C GLY A 262 0.31 -13.28 -29.75
N TYR A 263 -0.45 -14.10 -29.02
CA TYR A 263 -1.81 -14.53 -29.37
C TYR A 263 -2.79 -14.08 -28.28
N ASP A 264 -4.03 -13.88 -28.69
CA ASP A 264 -5.15 -13.60 -27.80
C ASP A 264 -5.53 -14.87 -27.06
N GLY A 265 -5.02 -15.00 -25.83
CA GLY A 265 -5.28 -16.16 -25.00
C GLY A 265 -6.76 -16.26 -24.65
N ASN A 266 -7.29 -17.48 -24.65
CA ASN A 266 -8.66 -17.76 -24.22
C ASN A 266 -8.84 -17.86 -22.70
N ILE A 267 -7.89 -17.32 -21.93
CA ILE A 267 -7.89 -17.33 -20.47
C ILE A 267 -7.66 -15.91 -20.00
N LYS A 268 -8.45 -15.49 -19.02
CA LYS A 268 -8.37 -14.17 -18.39
C LYS A 268 -6.92 -13.85 -17.99
N GLY A 269 -6.41 -12.70 -18.44
CA GLY A 269 -5.03 -12.25 -18.20
C GLY A 269 -3.98 -12.71 -19.23
N LYS A 270 -4.38 -13.49 -20.24
CA LYS A 270 -3.55 -13.80 -21.42
C LYS A 270 -4.09 -13.18 -22.72
N GLU A 271 -5.10 -12.33 -22.59
CA GLU A 271 -5.70 -11.57 -23.69
C GLU A 271 -4.69 -10.55 -24.25
N CYS A 272 -4.92 -10.11 -25.48
CA CYS A 272 -4.12 -9.04 -26.08
C CYS A 272 -4.35 -7.72 -25.35
N MET A 273 -3.30 -7.22 -24.70
CA MET A 273 -3.32 -5.96 -23.96
C MET A 273 -2.88 -4.81 -24.85
N LYS A 274 -3.54 -3.65 -24.73
CA LYS A 274 -3.15 -2.44 -25.48
C LYS A 274 -1.81 -1.90 -24.99
N CYS A 275 -0.96 -1.46 -25.92
CA CYS A 275 0.27 -0.75 -25.58
C CYS A 275 -0.03 0.55 -24.82
N ARG A 276 0.89 0.92 -23.92
CA ARG A 276 0.81 2.21 -23.21
C ARG A 276 1.02 3.36 -24.19
N SER A 277 0.44 4.52 -23.88
CA SER A 277 0.63 5.74 -24.67
C SER A 277 2.12 6.01 -24.92
N GLY A 278 2.47 6.32 -26.17
CA GLY A 278 3.85 6.54 -26.61
C GLY A 278 4.63 5.26 -26.96
N THR A 279 4.02 4.08 -26.84
CA THR A 279 4.60 2.80 -27.29
C THR A 279 3.69 2.08 -28.27
N TYR A 280 4.28 1.23 -29.10
CA TYR A 280 3.62 0.50 -30.17
C TYR A 280 4.18 -0.93 -30.27
N SER A 281 3.44 -1.77 -30.97
CA SER A 281 3.79 -3.17 -31.23
C SER A 281 3.27 -3.57 -32.62
N GLU A 282 4.03 -4.40 -33.32
CA GLU A 282 3.60 -5.01 -34.58
C GLU A 282 2.67 -6.20 -34.32
N LEU A 283 2.05 -6.71 -35.38
CA LEU A 283 1.17 -7.88 -35.34
C LEU A 283 1.87 -9.07 -34.64
N GLY A 284 1.21 -9.65 -33.63
CA GLY A 284 1.72 -10.81 -32.90
C GLY A 284 2.89 -10.53 -31.94
N SER A 285 3.16 -9.26 -31.64
CA SER A 285 4.24 -8.88 -30.74
C SER A 285 4.02 -9.34 -29.30
N LYS A 286 5.12 -9.71 -28.65
CA LYS A 286 5.12 -10.07 -27.22
C LYS A 286 5.29 -8.88 -26.27
N TYR A 287 5.74 -7.75 -26.81
CA TYR A 287 6.09 -6.55 -26.05
C TYR A 287 5.81 -5.30 -26.88
N CYS A 288 5.60 -4.17 -26.20
CA CYS A 288 5.45 -2.84 -26.82
C CYS A 288 6.78 -2.08 -26.76
N LEU A 289 7.69 -2.39 -27.68
CA LEU A 289 9.06 -1.82 -27.69
C LEU A 289 9.25 -0.74 -28.74
N LEU A 290 8.24 -0.48 -29.57
CA LEU A 290 8.34 0.49 -30.64
C LEU A 290 7.92 1.88 -30.16
N LYS A 291 8.76 2.89 -30.39
CA LYS A 291 8.42 4.31 -30.17
C LYS A 291 8.34 5.02 -31.50
N PRO A 292 7.41 5.98 -31.68
CA PRO A 292 7.29 6.71 -32.94
C PRO A 292 8.54 7.54 -33.17
N CYS A 293 8.99 7.64 -34.43
CA CYS A 293 9.99 8.64 -34.81
C CYS A 293 9.37 10.04 -34.66
N ASP A 294 10.12 10.95 -34.06
CA ASP A 294 9.72 12.35 -33.90
C ASP A 294 9.77 13.13 -35.22
N TYR A 295 9.27 14.38 -35.21
CA TYR A 295 9.39 15.31 -36.33
C TYR A 295 10.86 15.43 -36.80
N GLY A 296 11.05 15.36 -38.11
CA GLY A 296 12.38 15.45 -38.71
C GLY A 296 13.17 14.15 -38.66
N TYR A 297 12.51 13.03 -38.31
CA TYR A 297 13.07 11.70 -38.39
C TYR A 297 12.09 10.72 -39.05
N TYR A 298 12.61 9.71 -39.74
CA TYR A 298 11.81 8.70 -40.42
C TYR A 298 12.42 7.30 -40.29
N SER A 299 11.60 6.27 -40.46
CA SER A 299 12.07 4.88 -40.56
C SER A 299 11.14 4.06 -41.46
N ARG A 300 11.51 2.82 -41.79
CA ARG A 300 10.69 1.94 -42.64
C ARG A 300 9.30 1.65 -42.04
N THR A 301 9.13 1.80 -40.73
CA THR A 301 7.84 1.56 -40.04
C THR A 301 7.26 2.84 -39.44
N GLY A 302 8.02 3.94 -39.42
CA GLY A 302 7.70 5.14 -38.64
C GLY A 302 7.97 4.99 -37.14
N TYR A 303 8.54 3.86 -36.71
CA TYR A 303 8.91 3.59 -35.34
C TYR A 303 10.37 3.14 -35.24
N PHE A 304 10.94 3.25 -34.04
CA PHE A 304 12.22 2.62 -33.67
C PHE A 304 12.05 1.73 -32.45
N ASN A 305 12.87 0.68 -32.38
CA ASN A 305 12.91 -0.20 -31.24
C ASN A 305 13.77 0.41 -30.13
N VAL A 306 13.22 0.60 -28.93
CA VAL A 306 13.96 1.19 -27.79
C VAL A 306 15.11 0.33 -27.27
N GLN A 307 15.18 -0.95 -27.66
CA GLN A 307 16.25 -1.87 -27.26
C GLN A 307 17.35 -2.03 -28.30
N GLN A 308 17.18 -1.46 -29.50
CA GLN A 308 18.17 -1.47 -30.57
C GLN A 308 18.60 -0.03 -30.83
N ASP A 309 19.86 0.18 -31.23
CA ASP A 309 20.37 1.52 -31.53
C ASP A 309 19.48 2.24 -32.56
N PHE A 310 19.25 3.53 -32.34
CA PHE A 310 18.25 4.38 -33.00
C PHE A 310 18.04 4.08 -34.51
N ASP A 311 16.92 3.43 -34.85
CA ASP A 311 16.47 3.12 -36.22
C ASP A 311 15.81 4.30 -36.96
N CYS A 312 15.70 5.46 -36.32
CA CYS A 312 15.14 6.64 -36.98
C CYS A 312 16.25 7.44 -37.69
N THR A 313 16.15 7.53 -39.01
CA THR A 313 17.03 8.35 -39.84
C THR A 313 16.65 9.82 -39.73
N LYS A 314 17.64 10.68 -39.48
CA LYS A 314 17.44 12.13 -39.39
C LYS A 314 17.28 12.76 -40.76
N CYS A 315 16.33 13.68 -40.90
CA CYS A 315 16.18 14.51 -42.09
C CYS A 315 17.38 15.47 -42.28
N PRO A 316 17.61 15.95 -43.52
CA PRO A 316 18.55 17.02 -43.79
C PRO A 316 18.30 18.27 -42.92
N PRO A 317 19.33 19.08 -42.59
CA PRO A 317 19.23 20.15 -41.60
C PRO A 317 18.11 21.17 -41.83
N ASP A 318 17.77 21.43 -43.09
CA ASP A 318 16.79 22.42 -43.55
C ASP A 318 15.40 21.82 -43.85
N LYS A 319 15.23 20.51 -43.65
CA LYS A 319 13.99 19.78 -43.93
C LYS A 319 13.48 19.00 -42.72
N THR A 320 12.18 18.81 -42.65
CA THR A 320 11.50 18.03 -41.62
C THR A 320 10.35 17.22 -42.22
N THR A 321 9.77 16.33 -41.43
CA THR A 321 8.61 15.52 -41.82
C THR A 321 7.31 16.27 -41.49
N ARG A 322 6.24 16.02 -42.25
CA ARG A 322 4.93 16.66 -42.01
C ARG A 322 4.28 16.23 -40.68
N GLU A 323 4.56 15.01 -40.21
CA GLU A 323 4.02 14.44 -38.98
C GLU A 323 5.05 13.57 -38.25
N GLN A 324 4.79 13.27 -36.98
CA GLN A 324 5.47 12.18 -36.28
C GLN A 324 5.11 10.84 -36.93
N LYS A 325 5.86 9.78 -36.62
CA LYS A 325 5.63 8.42 -37.15
C LYS A 325 5.72 8.37 -38.69
N THR A 326 6.63 9.16 -39.27
CA THR A 326 6.79 9.20 -40.72
C THR A 326 7.46 7.92 -41.22
N LYS A 327 6.76 7.22 -42.11
CA LYS A 327 7.22 5.99 -42.76
C LYS A 327 7.95 6.32 -44.07
N GLY A 328 9.20 5.91 -44.20
CA GLY A 328 10.03 6.18 -45.37
C GLY A 328 11.30 5.34 -45.43
N GLU A 329 11.87 5.24 -46.64
CA GLU A 329 13.17 4.58 -46.88
C GLU A 329 14.24 5.58 -47.35
N ASP A 330 13.84 6.79 -47.76
CA ASP A 330 14.75 7.85 -48.22
C ASP A 330 14.28 9.24 -47.76
N GLU A 331 15.13 10.24 -47.98
CA GLU A 331 14.91 11.62 -47.53
C GLU A 331 13.75 12.36 -48.24
N LYS A 332 13.10 11.77 -49.23
CA LYS A 332 11.96 12.42 -49.91
C LYS A 332 10.76 12.59 -48.99
N VAL A 333 10.70 11.81 -47.90
CA VAL A 333 9.67 11.96 -46.86
C VAL A 333 9.89 13.20 -45.98
N CYS A 334 11.06 13.82 -46.06
CA CYS A 334 11.37 15.11 -45.44
C CYS A 334 10.94 16.25 -46.41
N ASP A 335 9.64 16.40 -46.61
CA ASP A 335 9.06 17.30 -47.63
C ASP A 335 8.76 18.72 -47.11
N VAL A 336 8.95 18.97 -45.81
CA VAL A 336 8.66 20.26 -45.18
C VAL A 336 9.94 21.06 -44.97
N GLN A 337 10.00 22.28 -45.51
CA GLN A 337 11.10 23.20 -45.27
C GLN A 337 11.03 23.74 -43.82
N ARG A 338 12.12 23.62 -43.06
CA ARG A 338 12.22 24.17 -41.71
C ARG A 338 12.39 25.69 -41.77
N GLN A 339 11.84 26.39 -40.79
CA GLN A 339 11.98 27.84 -40.66
C GLN A 339 13.04 28.18 -39.62
N PHE A 340 13.69 29.33 -39.74
CA PHE A 340 14.65 29.78 -38.74
C PHE A 340 13.96 29.96 -37.37
N CYS A 341 14.68 29.64 -36.29
CA CYS A 341 14.22 30.03 -34.96
C CYS A 341 14.04 31.56 -34.91
N PRO A 342 12.93 32.05 -34.34
CA PRO A 342 12.69 33.49 -34.21
C PRO A 342 13.72 34.13 -33.27
N GLN A 343 13.80 35.47 -33.29
CA GLN A 343 14.64 36.24 -32.39
C GLN A 343 14.37 35.89 -30.92
N ASP A 344 15.41 35.92 -30.09
CA ASP A 344 15.40 35.55 -28.68
C ASP A 344 15.11 34.05 -28.41
N LYS A 345 15.11 33.23 -29.47
CA LYS A 345 15.11 31.77 -29.39
C LYS A 345 16.28 31.16 -30.15
N TYR A 346 16.68 29.94 -29.77
CA TYR A 346 17.76 29.20 -30.42
C TYR A 346 17.46 27.71 -30.49
N SER A 347 18.15 26.99 -31.37
CA SER A 347 18.17 25.52 -31.36
C SER A 347 19.54 25.04 -31.83
N GLY A 348 19.92 23.79 -31.56
CA GLY A 348 21.23 23.27 -32.00
C GLY A 348 21.47 23.37 -33.52
N SER A 349 20.40 23.49 -34.33
CA SER A 349 20.49 23.71 -35.78
C SER A 349 20.14 25.13 -36.23
N GLY A 350 19.59 25.99 -35.36
CA GLY A 350 19.07 27.32 -35.74
C GLY A 350 17.71 27.31 -36.43
N TYR A 351 17.07 26.15 -36.55
CA TYR A 351 15.77 25.96 -37.21
C TYR A 351 14.73 25.42 -36.23
N ASP A 352 13.46 25.71 -36.46
CA ASP A 352 12.32 25.12 -35.75
C ASP A 352 12.16 23.62 -36.09
N SER A 353 11.47 22.83 -35.28
CA SER A 353 11.34 21.38 -35.50
C SER A 353 10.26 21.00 -36.52
N ASP A 354 9.29 21.88 -36.75
CA ASP A 354 8.05 21.58 -37.49
C ASP A 354 7.81 22.43 -38.75
N GLY A 355 8.72 23.36 -39.09
CA GLY A 355 8.62 24.20 -40.28
C GLY A 355 7.48 25.22 -40.26
N LYS A 356 6.83 25.46 -39.11
CA LYS A 356 5.68 26.36 -39.02
C LYS A 356 6.06 27.81 -38.71
N GLY A 357 7.34 28.11 -38.47
CA GLY A 357 7.85 29.45 -38.18
C GLY A 357 7.42 30.00 -36.82
N LYS A 358 6.88 29.14 -35.93
CA LYS A 358 6.40 29.53 -34.59
C LYS A 358 7.39 29.24 -33.47
N GLY A 359 8.60 28.77 -33.80
CA GLY A 359 9.65 28.48 -32.83
C GLY A 359 9.45 27.18 -32.03
N ASN A 360 8.63 26.25 -32.50
CA ASN A 360 8.55 24.91 -31.89
C ASN A 360 9.91 24.22 -31.99
N GLY A 361 10.38 23.64 -30.87
CA GLY A 361 11.72 23.05 -30.80
C GLY A 361 12.86 24.06 -30.69
N CYS A 362 12.56 25.36 -30.60
CA CYS A 362 13.52 26.40 -30.22
C CYS A 362 13.36 26.73 -28.73
N SER A 363 14.49 26.86 -28.03
CA SER A 363 14.57 27.24 -26.63
C SER A 363 14.67 28.75 -26.49
N ASP A 364 14.05 29.32 -25.46
CA ASP A 364 14.18 30.74 -25.13
C ASP A 364 15.57 31.03 -24.56
N CYS A 365 16.10 32.24 -24.80
CA CYS A 365 17.32 32.70 -24.18
C CYS A 365 17.14 32.99 -22.67
N GLU A 366 18.20 32.83 -21.89
CA GLU A 366 18.20 33.22 -20.48
C GLU A 366 18.11 34.75 -20.33
N PRO A 367 17.50 35.27 -19.24
CA PRO A 367 17.41 36.70 -18.99
C PRO A 367 18.77 37.41 -19.10
N GLY A 368 18.84 38.46 -19.91
CA GLY A 368 20.06 39.22 -20.16
C GLY A 368 20.98 38.63 -21.23
N THR A 369 20.54 37.59 -21.95
CA THR A 369 21.17 37.10 -23.18
C THR A 369 20.13 37.05 -24.30
N HIS A 370 20.59 37.23 -25.53
CA HIS A 370 19.72 37.32 -26.70
C HIS A 370 20.27 36.46 -27.84
N SER A 371 19.47 36.30 -28.89
CA SER A 371 19.85 35.63 -30.12
C SER A 371 19.21 36.30 -31.33
N LEU A 372 19.91 36.31 -32.47
CA LEU A 372 19.32 36.72 -33.75
C LEU A 372 18.50 35.57 -34.35
N VAL A 373 17.67 35.89 -35.34
CA VAL A 373 16.94 34.89 -36.12
C VAL A 373 17.91 33.83 -36.67
N GLY A 374 17.61 32.56 -36.45
CA GLY A 374 18.42 31.44 -36.93
C GLY A 374 19.64 31.09 -36.08
N SER A 375 19.81 31.70 -34.91
CA SER A 375 20.98 31.45 -34.06
C SER A 375 20.96 30.05 -33.44
N THR A 376 22.17 29.50 -33.23
CA THR A 376 22.35 28.19 -32.59
C THR A 376 22.59 28.25 -31.08
N ARG A 377 22.68 29.47 -30.52
CA ARG A 377 22.92 29.77 -29.10
C ARG A 377 22.52 31.22 -28.79
N CYS A 378 22.50 31.56 -27.51
CA CYS A 378 22.27 32.92 -27.00
C CYS A 378 23.60 33.52 -26.51
N ASP A 379 24.33 34.19 -27.39
CA ASP A 379 25.69 34.69 -27.12
C ASP A 379 25.84 36.20 -27.35
N ILE A 380 24.73 36.92 -27.49
CA ILE A 380 24.71 38.37 -27.68
C ILE A 380 23.98 39.08 -26.54
N LYS A 381 24.37 40.34 -26.30
CA LYS A 381 23.79 41.26 -25.32
C LYS A 381 23.45 42.59 -25.98
N TYR A 382 22.49 43.32 -25.40
CA TYR A 382 22.20 44.70 -25.81
C TYR A 382 23.38 45.61 -25.53
N CYS A 383 23.63 46.58 -26.42
CA CYS A 383 24.63 47.62 -26.18
C CYS A 383 24.30 48.50 -24.96
N GLY A 384 23.03 48.62 -24.59
CA GLY A 384 22.57 49.45 -23.49
C GLY A 384 22.27 50.89 -23.91
N TYR A 385 21.64 51.65 -23.02
CA TYR A 385 21.36 53.07 -23.28
C TYR A 385 22.67 53.86 -23.45
N GLY A 386 22.66 54.78 -24.41
CA GLY A 386 23.83 55.61 -24.73
C GLY A 386 24.86 54.93 -25.62
N TYR A 387 24.59 53.69 -26.06
CA TYR A 387 25.44 52.94 -26.98
C TYR A 387 24.64 52.36 -28.15
N TYR A 388 25.29 52.20 -29.30
CA TYR A 388 24.67 51.66 -30.52
C TYR A 388 25.65 50.83 -31.36
N ASN A 389 25.11 49.99 -32.23
CA ASN A 389 25.85 49.19 -33.21
C ASN A 389 24.92 48.88 -34.40
N ILE A 390 25.45 48.42 -35.53
CA ILE A 390 24.66 48.02 -36.70
C ILE A 390 23.51 47.06 -36.36
N ASN A 391 23.70 46.15 -35.40
CA ASN A 391 22.69 45.19 -34.97
C ASN A 391 22.00 45.56 -33.66
N GLY A 392 22.49 46.57 -32.92
CA GLY A 392 22.00 46.93 -31.58
C GLY A 392 22.41 45.92 -30.47
N TYR A 393 23.20 44.91 -30.85
CA TYR A 393 23.74 43.89 -29.99
C TYR A 393 25.25 43.79 -30.16
N TYR A 394 25.92 43.23 -29.17
CA TYR A 394 27.31 42.79 -29.25
C TYR A 394 27.46 41.35 -28.79
N TYR A 395 28.45 40.64 -29.33
CA TYR A 395 28.81 39.32 -28.80
C TYR A 395 29.47 39.46 -27.44
N ILE A 396 29.10 38.61 -26.47
CA ILE A 396 29.67 38.66 -25.11
C ILE A 396 31.21 38.64 -25.11
N SER A 397 31.83 38.01 -26.12
CA SER A 397 33.29 37.97 -26.30
C SER A 397 33.91 39.26 -26.84
N LYS A 398 33.11 40.26 -27.20
CA LYS A 398 33.50 41.48 -27.92
C LYS A 398 32.73 42.71 -27.43
N GLU A 399 32.82 42.99 -26.14
CA GLU A 399 32.15 44.11 -25.48
C GLU A 399 32.46 45.49 -26.10
N THR A 400 33.58 45.63 -26.81
CA THR A 400 33.99 46.88 -27.48
C THR A 400 33.30 47.15 -28.83
N GLU A 401 32.38 46.29 -29.30
CA GLU A 401 31.68 46.48 -30.59
C GLU A 401 30.59 47.57 -30.55
N CYS A 402 30.20 48.04 -29.36
CA CYS A 402 29.23 49.11 -29.19
C CYS A 402 29.91 50.49 -29.23
N GLN A 403 29.35 51.40 -30.03
CA GLN A 403 29.79 52.78 -30.12
C GLN A 403 29.04 53.65 -29.11
N GLN A 404 29.75 54.51 -28.40
CA GLN A 404 29.17 55.43 -27.43
C GLN A 404 28.60 56.67 -28.11
N CYS A 405 27.44 57.13 -27.64
CA CYS A 405 26.86 58.39 -28.07
C CYS A 405 27.73 59.60 -27.65
N PRO A 406 27.65 60.73 -28.39
CA PRO A 406 28.28 61.97 -27.99
C PRO A 406 27.81 62.44 -26.60
N ILE A 407 28.68 63.16 -25.88
CA ILE A 407 28.38 63.69 -24.53
C ILE A 407 27.07 64.50 -24.55
N GLY A 408 26.20 64.25 -23.58
CA GLY A 408 24.89 64.90 -23.46
C GLY A 408 23.80 64.33 -24.37
N LYS A 409 24.08 63.24 -25.10
CA LYS A 409 23.08 62.51 -25.89
C LYS A 409 23.04 61.04 -25.51
N SER A 410 21.90 60.41 -25.74
CA SER A 410 21.69 58.98 -25.53
C SER A 410 20.79 58.37 -26.62
N THR A 411 20.73 57.05 -26.62
CA THR A 411 19.84 56.27 -27.49
C THR A 411 18.45 56.12 -26.87
N PRO A 412 17.39 55.94 -27.68
CA PRO A 412 16.01 55.79 -27.18
C PRO A 412 15.72 54.42 -26.55
N GLN A 413 16.53 53.39 -26.85
CA GLN A 413 16.35 52.01 -26.41
C GLN A 413 17.71 51.34 -26.16
N GLU A 414 17.74 50.29 -25.34
CA GLU A 414 18.98 49.53 -25.03
C GLU A 414 19.55 48.78 -26.24
N ASN A 415 18.71 48.41 -27.22
CA ASN A 415 19.09 47.66 -28.41
C ASN A 415 19.09 48.52 -29.69
N THR A 416 19.51 49.78 -29.56
CA THR A 416 19.45 50.75 -30.67
C THR A 416 20.38 50.37 -31.82
N GLN A 417 19.81 50.23 -33.01
CA GLN A 417 20.51 49.88 -34.25
C GLN A 417 20.94 51.14 -35.01
N GLY A 418 22.23 51.24 -35.36
CA GLY A 418 22.78 52.41 -36.04
C GLY A 418 24.21 52.23 -36.51
N ILE A 419 24.59 53.02 -37.53
CA ILE A 419 25.96 53.07 -38.05
C ILE A 419 26.66 54.40 -37.74
N ASP A 420 25.91 55.40 -37.25
CA ASP A 420 26.40 56.72 -36.88
C ASP A 420 25.61 57.30 -35.70
N ASP A 421 26.08 58.44 -35.18
CA ASP A 421 25.57 59.09 -33.97
C ASP A 421 24.18 59.74 -34.15
N LYS A 422 23.57 59.67 -35.34
CA LYS A 422 22.21 60.20 -35.56
C LYS A 422 21.15 59.41 -34.79
N VAL A 423 21.47 58.18 -34.38
CA VAL A 423 20.59 57.36 -33.54
C VAL A 423 20.56 57.82 -32.08
N CYS A 424 21.50 58.68 -31.68
CA CYS A 424 21.56 59.32 -30.36
C CYS A 424 20.60 60.52 -30.32
N SER A 425 19.30 60.25 -30.30
CA SER A 425 18.24 61.26 -30.40
C SER A 425 17.72 61.76 -29.04
N VAL A 426 18.04 61.08 -27.95
CA VAL A 426 17.61 61.47 -26.60
C VAL A 426 18.57 62.50 -26.05
N GLN A 427 18.03 63.62 -25.56
CA GLN A 427 18.80 64.61 -24.82
C GLN A 427 18.99 64.10 -23.38
N SER A 428 20.24 63.90 -22.98
CA SER A 428 20.57 63.52 -21.60
C SER A 428 20.66 64.76 -20.70
N ASN A 429 20.16 64.63 -19.48
CA ASN A 429 20.30 65.65 -18.44
C ASN A 429 21.49 65.31 -17.53
N LYS A 430 22.11 66.32 -16.93
CA LYS A 430 23.13 66.09 -15.91
C LYS A 430 22.52 65.36 -14.73
N CYS A 431 23.28 64.47 -14.10
CA CYS A 431 22.85 63.87 -12.85
C CYS A 431 22.68 64.95 -11.78
N PRO A 432 21.56 64.93 -11.04
CA PRO A 432 21.29 65.93 -10.01
C PRO A 432 22.27 65.78 -8.83
N GLU A 433 22.36 66.81 -8.00
CA GLU A 433 23.17 66.79 -6.78
C GLU A 433 22.87 65.57 -5.89
N GLY A 434 23.92 65.00 -5.30
CA GLY A 434 23.84 63.76 -4.52
C GLY A 434 23.68 62.48 -5.36
N LYS A 435 23.67 62.60 -6.70
CA LYS A 435 23.73 61.46 -7.62
C LYS A 435 24.91 61.57 -8.57
N TRP A 436 25.37 60.43 -9.10
CA TRP A 436 26.50 60.36 -10.02
C TRP A 436 26.24 59.34 -11.13
N SER A 437 26.97 59.42 -12.23
CA SER A 437 27.03 58.36 -13.23
C SER A 437 28.41 58.36 -13.87
N ASN A 438 28.82 57.31 -14.56
CA ASN A 438 30.15 57.27 -15.19
C ASN A 438 30.39 58.41 -16.20
N THR A 439 29.33 59.00 -16.75
CA THR A 439 29.42 60.13 -17.70
C THR A 439 29.02 61.47 -17.08
N GLY A 440 28.41 61.47 -15.89
CA GLY A 440 27.81 62.65 -15.27
C GLY A 440 26.42 63.00 -15.81
N TYR A 441 25.87 62.20 -16.73
CA TYR A 441 24.56 62.40 -17.33
C TYR A 441 23.66 61.17 -17.13
N ASP A 442 22.35 61.39 -17.13
CA ASP A 442 21.37 60.32 -17.26
C ASP A 442 21.37 59.75 -18.68
N TYR A 443 20.82 58.55 -18.85
CA TYR A 443 20.78 57.90 -20.16
C TYR A 443 19.40 57.94 -20.82
N ASP A 444 18.37 58.47 -20.15
CA ASP A 444 17.00 58.52 -20.65
C ASP A 444 16.34 59.91 -20.60
N GLY A 445 17.09 60.95 -20.19
CA GLY A 445 16.56 62.30 -20.00
C GLY A 445 15.57 62.41 -18.82
N LYS A 446 15.43 61.37 -17.99
CA LYS A 446 14.50 61.30 -16.85
C LYS A 446 15.19 60.86 -15.56
N GLY A 447 16.52 60.91 -15.51
CA GLY A 447 17.33 60.56 -14.35
C GLY A 447 17.74 59.08 -14.22
N LYS A 448 17.37 58.20 -15.17
CA LYS A 448 17.80 56.79 -15.12
C LYS A 448 19.29 56.69 -15.46
N GLY A 449 20.02 55.94 -14.64
CA GLY A 449 21.49 55.83 -14.74
C GLY A 449 22.27 56.77 -13.82
N CYS A 450 21.58 57.68 -13.14
CA CYS A 450 22.16 58.46 -12.04
C CYS A 450 21.96 57.70 -10.72
N GLU A 451 23.05 57.17 -10.18
CA GLU A 451 23.10 56.42 -8.93
C GLU A 451 23.23 57.37 -7.73
N GLU A 452 22.59 57.03 -6.62
CA GLU A 452 22.73 57.81 -5.37
C GLU A 452 24.12 57.60 -4.78
N CYS A 453 24.67 58.68 -4.22
CA CYS A 453 25.88 58.55 -3.42
C CYS A 453 25.61 57.74 -2.15
N ASP A 454 26.57 56.88 -1.80
CA ASP A 454 26.54 56.13 -0.54
C ASP A 454 26.50 57.06 0.69
N GLY A 455 25.99 56.54 1.81
CA GLY A 455 25.89 57.30 3.05
C GLY A 455 27.22 57.93 3.48
N GLY A 456 27.25 59.25 3.61
CA GLY A 456 28.42 60.03 4.02
C GLY A 456 29.32 60.51 2.87
N THR A 457 28.96 60.23 1.62
CA THR A 457 29.55 60.85 0.42
C THR A 457 28.54 61.74 -0.30
N TYR A 458 29.03 62.57 -1.20
CA TYR A 458 28.26 63.58 -1.92
C TYR A 458 28.85 63.82 -3.32
N SER A 459 28.03 64.35 -4.21
CA SER A 459 28.39 64.75 -5.56
C SER A 459 27.69 66.06 -5.94
N THR A 460 28.38 66.89 -6.71
CA THR A 460 27.75 68.07 -7.35
C THR A 460 27.02 67.67 -8.62
N GLU A 461 26.15 68.54 -9.15
CA GLU A 461 25.46 68.30 -10.42
C GLU A 461 26.44 67.93 -11.55
N GLY A 462 26.17 66.82 -12.24
CA GLY A 462 26.98 66.33 -13.34
C GLY A 462 28.28 65.62 -12.95
N SER A 463 28.46 65.25 -11.68
CA SER A 463 29.68 64.56 -11.24
C SER A 463 29.75 63.11 -11.75
N THR A 464 30.97 62.67 -12.03
CA THR A 464 31.27 61.29 -12.43
C THR A 464 31.67 60.38 -11.27
N SER A 465 31.60 60.86 -10.03
CA SER A 465 31.94 60.12 -8.81
C SER A 465 31.33 60.79 -7.59
N CYS A 466 31.26 60.06 -6.47
CA CYS A 466 30.84 60.56 -5.15
C CYS A 466 32.03 60.73 -4.20
N ASP A 467 32.97 61.60 -4.57
CA ASP A 467 34.23 61.79 -3.83
C ASP A 467 34.17 62.89 -2.75
N LEU A 468 33.04 63.60 -2.63
CA LEU A 468 32.91 64.69 -1.68
C LEU A 468 32.44 64.16 -0.32
N ARG A 469 33.08 64.60 0.77
CA ARG A 469 32.66 64.29 2.14
C ARG A 469 32.40 65.57 2.92
N PRO A 470 31.41 65.61 3.83
CA PRO A 470 31.13 66.79 4.62
C PRO A 470 32.31 67.10 5.55
N CYS A 471 32.57 68.38 5.76
CA CYS A 471 33.53 68.81 6.77
C CYS A 471 33.03 68.43 8.17
N ALA A 472 33.92 67.85 8.99
CA ALA A 472 33.62 67.52 10.38
C ALA A 472 33.32 68.78 11.21
N GLN A 473 32.73 68.61 12.39
CA GLN A 473 32.58 69.70 13.36
C GLN A 473 33.93 70.36 13.62
N GLN A 474 33.92 71.70 13.73
CA GLN A 474 35.13 72.55 13.86
C GLN A 474 35.94 72.72 12.56
N PHE A 475 35.45 72.23 11.42
CA PHE A 475 36.08 72.46 10.12
C PHE A 475 35.07 72.99 9.09
N TYR A 476 35.54 73.85 8.17
CA TYR A 476 34.72 74.46 7.12
C TYR A 476 35.41 74.42 5.75
N SER A 477 34.65 74.55 4.66
CA SER A 477 35.17 74.75 3.30
C SER A 477 34.20 75.59 2.47
N GLU A 478 34.65 76.06 1.31
CA GLU A 478 33.82 76.89 0.41
C GLU A 478 32.51 76.19 -0.01
N THR A 479 32.52 74.87 -0.13
CA THR A 479 31.34 74.07 -0.50
C THR A 479 30.69 73.38 0.70
N GLY A 480 31.34 73.37 1.87
CA GLY A 480 30.97 72.56 3.03
C GLY A 480 31.41 71.10 2.94
N TYR A 481 32.03 70.71 1.81
CA TYR A 481 32.58 69.38 1.55
C TYR A 481 34.06 69.47 1.18
N TYR A 482 34.78 68.36 1.28
CA TYR A 482 36.13 68.20 0.75
C TYR A 482 36.21 66.95 -0.14
N ASN A 483 37.05 66.99 -1.16
CA ASN A 483 37.29 65.84 -2.02
C ASN A 483 38.30 64.90 -1.33
N ILE A 484 37.93 63.63 -1.15
CA ILE A 484 38.81 62.63 -0.50
C ILE A 484 40.12 62.38 -1.24
N ASN A 485 40.14 62.64 -2.54
CA ASN A 485 41.28 62.44 -3.43
C ASN A 485 42.12 63.72 -3.61
N SER A 486 41.69 64.87 -3.08
CA SER A 486 42.45 66.12 -3.14
C SER A 486 43.25 66.36 -1.85
N LYS A 487 44.34 67.15 -1.96
CA LYS A 487 45.13 67.58 -0.78
C LYS A 487 44.45 68.73 -0.01
N GLU A 488 43.42 69.34 -0.57
CA GLU A 488 42.68 70.44 0.04
C GLU A 488 41.65 69.88 1.01
N LYS A 489 41.99 69.94 2.29
CA LYS A 489 41.11 69.56 3.38
C LYS A 489 40.31 70.76 3.88
N CYS A 490 39.23 70.48 4.59
CA CYS A 490 38.50 71.51 5.31
C CYS A 490 39.44 72.31 6.23
N LYS A 491 39.24 73.62 6.29
CA LYS A 491 39.97 74.56 7.15
C LYS A 491 39.46 74.42 8.58
N ALA A 492 40.37 74.40 9.55
CA ALA A 492 40.01 74.35 10.96
C ALA A 492 39.50 75.72 11.43
N CYS A 493 38.50 75.73 12.31
CA CYS A 493 38.07 76.93 13.00
C CYS A 493 39.17 77.48 13.92
N PRO A 494 39.24 78.80 14.13
CA PRO A 494 40.12 79.43 15.10
C PRO A 494 39.94 78.88 16.53
N GLN A 495 40.98 79.01 17.35
CA GLN A 495 40.97 78.51 18.72
C GLN A 495 39.78 79.07 19.53
N ASN A 496 39.12 78.21 20.30
CA ASN A 496 37.89 78.51 21.06
C ASN A 496 36.65 78.84 20.22
N THR A 497 36.59 78.41 18.96
CA THR A 497 35.38 78.49 18.13
C THR A 497 35.00 77.12 17.54
N TYR A 498 33.73 76.92 17.18
CA TYR A 498 33.20 75.68 16.59
C TYR A 498 32.10 75.95 15.57
N THR A 499 31.79 74.98 14.72
CA THR A 499 30.66 75.04 13.78
C THR A 499 29.46 74.23 14.29
N ASN A 500 28.24 74.73 14.11
CA ASN A 500 27.01 74.18 14.72
C ASN A 500 26.08 73.43 13.73
N VAL A 501 26.55 73.07 12.52
CA VAL A 501 25.68 72.51 11.45
C VAL A 501 26.33 71.31 10.74
N HIS A 502 25.51 70.43 10.16
CA HIS A 502 25.96 69.26 9.38
C HIS A 502 26.61 69.62 8.02
N ILE A 503 26.57 70.87 7.57
CA ILE A 503 27.27 71.35 6.36
C ILE A 503 27.92 72.71 6.67
N ASN A 504 29.24 72.74 6.79
CA ASN A 504 30.01 73.92 7.21
C ASN A 504 30.52 74.72 5.99
N LYS A 505 29.60 75.28 5.22
CA LYS A 505 29.87 76.02 3.98
C LYS A 505 30.24 77.48 4.28
N SER A 506 31.51 77.86 4.12
CA SER A 506 31.99 79.25 4.27
C SER A 506 33.31 79.48 3.53
N LEU A 507 33.54 80.71 3.06
CA LEU A 507 34.82 81.12 2.45
C LEU A 507 35.89 81.45 3.51
N ASP A 508 35.46 81.88 4.70
CA ASP A 508 36.29 82.32 5.82
C ASP A 508 35.77 81.80 7.17
N ASP A 509 36.47 82.13 8.25
CA ASP A 509 36.19 81.68 9.63
C ASP A 509 34.95 82.32 10.28
N SER A 510 34.18 83.12 9.54
CA SER A 510 32.94 83.75 10.03
C SER A 510 31.86 82.76 10.48
N ILE A 511 31.90 81.51 10.00
CA ILE A 511 30.98 80.44 10.41
C ILE A 511 31.33 79.83 11.78
N CYS A 512 32.51 80.13 12.32
CA CYS A 512 32.99 79.59 13.57
C CYS A 512 32.48 80.41 14.77
N ILE A 513 31.71 79.78 15.66
CA ILE A 513 31.03 80.41 16.81
C ILE A 513 31.88 80.21 18.06
N PRO A 514 32.09 81.22 18.92
CA PRO A 514 32.88 81.06 20.15
C PRO A 514 32.21 80.13 21.17
N TYR A 515 33.03 79.32 21.87
CA TYR A 515 32.60 78.56 23.04
C TYR A 515 32.25 79.53 24.19
N GLN A 516 30.96 79.74 24.47
CA GLN A 516 30.56 80.45 25.68
C GLN A 516 30.74 79.55 26.91
N SER A 517 31.65 79.91 27.84
CA SER A 517 31.69 79.31 29.18
C SER A 517 30.54 79.86 30.01
N SER A 518 29.61 79.01 30.43
CA SER A 518 28.55 79.41 31.35
C SER A 518 28.95 79.16 32.81
N ILE A 519 29.05 80.22 33.60
CA ILE A 519 28.83 80.19 35.06
C ILE A 519 27.92 81.39 35.39
N PHE A 520 26.77 81.10 36.01
CA PHE A 520 25.80 82.04 36.63
C PHE A 520 25.06 82.99 35.65
N GLU A 521 23.79 83.37 35.82
CA GLU A 521 22.69 83.10 36.76
C GLU A 521 21.50 83.90 36.18
N SER A 522 20.25 83.53 36.50
CA SER A 522 19.12 84.48 36.59
C SER A 522 18.65 85.14 35.26
N GLU A 523 17.40 85.37 34.91
CA GLU A 523 16.11 85.23 35.54
C GLU A 523 15.08 85.44 34.40
N ARG A 524 14.01 84.64 34.44
CA ARG A 524 12.62 85.05 34.19
C ARG A 524 12.11 85.47 32.80
N TYR A 525 10.96 84.85 32.54
CA TYR A 525 9.71 85.32 31.91
C TYR A 525 9.42 84.95 30.44
N ALA A 526 8.62 83.88 30.34
CA ALA A 526 7.32 83.80 29.67
C ALA A 526 7.22 84.01 28.15
N SER A 527 6.82 82.96 27.44
CA SER A 527 5.40 82.75 27.08
C SER A 527 5.23 81.63 26.06
N ASN A 528 4.22 80.80 26.32
CA ASN A 528 3.30 80.21 25.35
C ASN A 528 3.88 79.32 24.22
N SER A 529 4.09 78.04 24.53
CA SER A 529 3.91 76.98 23.53
C SER A 529 2.42 76.65 23.44
N ILE A 530 1.78 77.27 22.45
CA ILE A 530 0.41 76.96 22.04
C ILE A 530 0.48 75.90 20.93
N ILE A 531 -0.13 74.75 21.28
CA ILE A 531 -0.99 73.92 20.44
C ILE A 531 -0.30 73.10 19.32
N ILE A 532 -0.03 71.84 19.69
CA ILE A 532 -0.15 70.68 18.79
C ILE A 532 -1.63 70.51 18.45
N LYS A 533 -2.02 70.79 17.22
CA LYS A 533 -3.22 70.23 16.57
C LYS A 533 -3.15 70.46 15.06
N THR A 534 -2.92 69.38 14.31
CA THR A 534 -3.58 69.07 13.04
C THR A 534 -3.16 67.64 12.65
N THR A 535 -4.01 66.63 12.91
CA THR A 535 -4.92 66.00 11.92
C THR A 535 -4.17 65.42 10.72
N LEU A 536 -3.99 64.09 10.65
CA LEU A 536 -5.02 63.13 10.25
C LEU A 536 -5.64 63.52 8.89
N SER A 537 -5.08 63.03 7.79
CA SER A 537 -5.84 62.76 6.55
C SER A 537 -5.02 62.03 5.49
N PHE A 538 -5.61 60.94 4.98
CA PHE A 538 -5.39 60.30 3.67
C PHE A 538 -4.11 59.50 3.39
N VAL A 539 -4.10 58.23 3.81
CA VAL A 539 -3.70 57.12 2.91
C VAL A 539 -4.65 55.95 3.14
N LEU A 540 -5.75 55.91 2.38
CA LEU A 540 -6.56 54.71 2.20
C LEU A 540 -7.29 54.79 0.85
N LEU A 541 -6.58 54.37 -0.19
CA LEU A 541 -6.97 54.04 -1.57
C LEU A 541 -5.63 53.98 -2.31
N VAL A 542 -5.11 52.85 -2.77
CA VAL A 542 -5.73 51.92 -3.69
C VAL A 542 -5.13 50.53 -3.44
N ALA A 543 -5.99 49.61 -3.02
CA ALA A 543 -5.79 48.20 -3.32
C ALA A 543 -6.12 48.00 -4.81
N LEU A 544 -5.14 47.51 -5.55
CA LEU A 544 -5.24 46.52 -6.62
C LEU A 544 -6.47 46.65 -7.56
N PHE A 545 -6.21 47.25 -8.72
CA PHE A 545 -6.48 46.56 -9.98
C PHE A 545 -5.41 45.48 -10.20
#